data_AF-A0A524D1Q4-F1
#
_entry.id   AF-A0A524D1Q4-F1
#
_cell.length_a   1.000
_cell.length_b   1.000
_cell.length_c   1.000
_cell.angle_alpha   90.00
_cell.angle_beta   90.00
_cell.angle_gamma   90.00
#
_symmetry.space_group_name_H-M   'P 1'
#
loop_
_entity.id
_entity.type
_entity.pdbx_description
1 polymer ?
#
loop_
_entity_poly.entity_id
_entity_poly.type
_entity_poly.pdbx_seq_one_letter_code
_entity_poly.pdbx_strand_id
1 'polypeptide(L)'
;MNSVITDAKLAPDSPLEESPCIGCKLCEKCCQGGLFERDESQIIKIAGVEEKIAKRNSTAYCIAICTGMAGQNKFKEWSTWSPFRFEDRDHLPLDETVDKYVQNMFARAVEHGGKEAENVLRLVENTYLGRNDKPAEDFRQTCGFCQLVCGPTMKDKKESYRLLMQSGCVD
;
A
#
# COMPACT_ATOMS: atom_id res chain seq x y z
N MET A 1 5.97 2.48 8.65
CA MET A 1 6.60 1.29 9.27
C MET A 1 8.00 1.14 8.72
N ASN A 2 8.99 1.26 9.60
CA ASN A 2 10.40 1.18 9.28
C ASN A 2 11.01 0.13 10.21
N SER A 3 11.87 -0.73 9.65
CA SER A 3 12.63 -1.71 10.42
C SER A 3 14.09 -1.27 10.41
N VAL A 4 14.78 -1.43 11.53
CA VAL A 4 16.20 -1.14 11.66
C VAL A 4 16.92 -2.45 11.91
N ILE A 5 17.90 -2.77 11.06
CA ILE A 5 18.83 -3.87 11.31
C ILE A 5 19.94 -3.28 12.19
N THR A 6 20.21 -3.93 13.32
CA THR A 6 21.15 -3.44 14.32
C THR A 6 21.92 -4.61 14.92
N ASP A 7 23.17 -4.36 15.33
CA ASP A 7 23.99 -5.30 16.09
C ASP A 7 23.64 -5.30 17.59
N ALA A 8 22.73 -4.42 18.02
CA ALA A 8 22.22 -4.42 19.38
C ALA A 8 21.59 -5.78 19.71
N LYS A 9 22.00 -6.39 20.82
CA LYS A 9 21.47 -7.68 21.28
C LYS A 9 20.09 -7.47 21.90
N LEU A 10 19.05 -7.70 21.11
CA LEU A 10 17.65 -7.62 21.53
C LEU A 10 17.06 -9.04 21.63
N ALA A 11 16.26 -9.29 22.67
CA ALA A 11 15.47 -10.51 22.74
C ALA A 11 14.34 -10.44 21.69
N PRO A 12 14.12 -11.47 20.88
CA PRO A 12 13.01 -11.50 19.94
C PRO A 12 11.68 -11.64 20.69
N ASP A 13 10.64 -10.96 20.20
CA ASP A 13 9.28 -11.19 20.66
C ASP A 13 8.81 -12.59 20.26
N SER A 14 7.98 -13.21 21.11
CA SER A 14 7.34 -14.48 20.77
C SER A 14 6.36 -14.29 19.61
N PRO A 15 6.32 -15.21 18.63
CA PRO A 15 5.27 -15.23 17.62
C PRO A 15 3.87 -15.33 18.27
N LEU A 16 2.86 -14.80 17.60
CA LEU A 16 1.47 -15.05 17.99
C LEU A 16 1.16 -16.55 17.88
N GLU A 17 0.52 -17.12 18.89
CA GLU A 17 0.11 -18.53 18.88
C GLU A 17 -0.99 -18.80 17.84
N GLU A 18 -1.91 -17.85 17.68
CA GLU A 18 -3.01 -17.92 16.73
C GLU A 18 -2.92 -16.80 15.70
N SER A 19 -3.11 -17.18 14.44
CA SER A 19 -3.16 -16.23 13.33
C SER A 19 -4.38 -15.33 13.45
N PRO A 20 -4.23 -13.99 13.44
CA PRO A 20 -5.37 -13.08 13.39
C PRO A 20 -6.06 -13.11 12.02
N CYS A 21 -5.45 -13.71 11.00
CA CYS A 21 -6.01 -13.77 9.65
C CYS A 21 -7.10 -14.83 9.55
N ILE A 22 -8.36 -14.41 9.63
CA ILE A 22 -9.52 -15.31 9.44
C ILE A 22 -10.08 -15.31 8.01
N GLY A 23 -9.29 -14.86 7.03
CA GLY A 23 -9.74 -14.78 5.63
C GLY A 23 -10.85 -13.77 5.36
N CYS A 24 -11.00 -12.72 6.18
CA CYS A 24 -12.09 -11.73 6.08
C CYS A 24 -12.08 -10.84 4.82
N LYS A 25 -10.97 -10.79 4.08
CA LYS A 25 -10.75 -10.00 2.85
C LYS A 25 -10.89 -8.47 2.99
N LEU A 26 -10.87 -7.92 4.20
CA LEU A 26 -10.90 -6.46 4.38
C LEU A 26 -9.66 -5.76 3.80
N CYS A 27 -8.50 -6.43 3.77
CA CYS A 27 -7.29 -5.94 3.11
C CYS A 27 -7.45 -5.77 1.59
N GLU A 28 -8.25 -6.62 0.94
CA GLU A 28 -8.58 -6.50 -0.47
C GLU A 28 -9.56 -5.36 -0.70
N LYS A 29 -10.61 -5.28 0.13
CA LYS A 29 -11.64 -4.23 0.03
C LYS A 29 -11.13 -2.83 0.31
N CYS A 30 -10.08 -2.67 1.12
CA CYS A 30 -9.47 -1.37 1.40
C CYS A 30 -8.33 -1.03 0.43
N CYS A 31 -7.96 -1.92 -0.49
CA CYS A 31 -6.86 -1.70 -1.42
C CYS A 31 -7.37 -1.18 -2.76
N GLN A 32 -7.18 0.12 -3.01
CA GLN A 32 -7.47 0.72 -4.31
C GLN A 32 -6.57 0.17 -5.43
N GLY A 33 -5.39 -0.37 -5.09
CA GLY A 33 -4.43 -0.86 -6.06
C GLY A 33 -4.76 -2.23 -6.64
N GLY A 34 -5.42 -3.12 -5.90
CA GLY A 34 -5.55 -4.52 -6.33
C GLY A 34 -4.35 -5.40 -5.97
N LEU A 35 -3.60 -5.04 -4.93
CA LEU A 35 -2.48 -5.83 -4.42
C LEU A 35 -2.89 -7.22 -3.92
N PHE A 36 -4.12 -7.38 -3.41
CA PHE A 36 -4.58 -8.64 -2.84
C PHE A 36 -5.58 -9.31 -3.76
N GLU A 37 -5.34 -10.59 -4.05
CA GLU A 37 -6.30 -11.46 -4.71
C GLU A 37 -7.48 -11.76 -3.81
N ARG A 38 -8.68 -11.75 -4.42
CA ARG A 38 -9.92 -11.99 -3.69
C ARG A 38 -10.04 -13.46 -3.30
N ASP A 39 -9.85 -14.36 -4.25
CA ASP A 39 -10.16 -15.78 -4.09
C ASP A 39 -8.92 -16.66 -3.95
N GLU A 40 -7.77 -16.19 -4.44
CA GLU A 40 -6.50 -16.92 -4.33
C GLU A 40 -5.77 -16.66 -2.99
N SER A 41 -4.99 -17.66 -2.58
CA SER A 41 -4.19 -17.64 -1.35
C SER A 41 -2.79 -18.17 -1.59
N GLN A 42 -1.85 -17.77 -0.74
CA GLN A 42 -0.47 -18.27 -0.73
C GLN A 42 -0.05 -18.63 0.70
N ILE A 43 0.95 -19.49 0.83
CA ILE A 43 1.61 -19.79 2.10
C ILE A 43 2.86 -18.92 2.21
N ILE A 44 3.04 -18.25 3.34
CA ILE A 44 4.27 -17.54 3.70
C ILE A 44 4.89 -18.20 4.93
N LYS A 45 6.22 -18.08 5.07
CA LYS A 45 6.95 -18.58 6.24
C LYS A 45 7.64 -17.41 6.94
N ILE A 46 7.25 -17.14 8.19
CA ILE A 46 7.85 -16.09 9.03
C ILE A 46 8.31 -16.75 10.33
N ALA A 47 9.58 -16.59 10.69
CA ALA A 47 10.16 -17.18 11.92
C ALA A 47 9.89 -18.69 12.08
N GLY A 48 9.83 -19.43 10.97
CA GLY A 48 9.54 -20.87 10.97
C GLY A 48 8.06 -21.24 10.97
N VAL A 49 7.15 -20.28 11.21
CA VAL A 49 5.70 -20.47 11.21
C VAL A 49 5.15 -20.28 9.80
N GLU A 50 4.35 -21.23 9.34
CA GLU A 50 3.65 -21.16 8.06
C GLU A 50 2.26 -20.55 8.23
N GLU A 51 1.96 -19.55 7.43
CA GLU A 51 0.71 -18.80 7.49
C GLU A 51 0.06 -18.72 6.11
N LYS A 52 -1.25 -18.97 6.05
CA LYS A 52 -2.04 -18.84 4.83
C LYS A 52 -2.62 -17.43 4.73
N ILE A 53 -2.20 -16.68 3.72
CA ILE A 53 -2.66 -15.31 3.46
C ILE A 53 -3.25 -15.19 2.06
N ALA A 54 -3.91 -14.06 1.77
CA ALA A 54 -4.30 -13.73 0.39
C ALA A 54 -3.05 -13.70 -0.51
N LYS A 55 -3.19 -14.24 -1.74
CA LYS A 55 -2.14 -14.10 -2.76
C LYS A 55 -1.94 -12.61 -3.05
N ARG A 56 -0.68 -12.21 -3.18
CA ARG A 56 -0.30 -10.83 -3.47
C ARG A 56 0.05 -10.72 -4.95
N ASN A 57 -0.56 -9.76 -5.62
CA ASN A 57 -0.23 -9.34 -6.96
C ASN A 57 1.03 -8.48 -6.99
N SER A 58 1.38 -7.96 -8.16
CA SER A 58 2.56 -7.10 -8.33
C SER A 58 2.55 -5.94 -7.32
N THR A 59 3.72 -5.66 -6.78
CA THR A 59 3.95 -4.49 -5.93
C THR A 59 3.83 -3.18 -6.69
N ALA A 60 3.78 -3.20 -8.04
CA ALA A 60 3.52 -2.02 -8.86
C ALA A 60 2.18 -1.34 -8.51
N TYR A 61 1.14 -2.10 -8.14
CA TYR A 61 -0.11 -1.53 -7.62
C TYR A 61 0.11 -0.69 -6.35
N CYS A 62 0.96 -1.20 -5.46
CA CYS A 62 1.34 -0.51 -4.23
C CYS A 62 2.18 0.72 -4.57
N ILE A 63 3.11 0.62 -5.53
CA ILE A 63 3.90 1.76 -5.98
C ILE A 63 2.96 2.84 -6.56
N ALA A 64 2.04 2.50 -7.45
CA ALA A 64 1.14 3.49 -8.03
C ALA A 64 0.26 4.18 -6.98
N ILE A 65 -0.43 3.40 -6.15
CA ILE A 65 -1.39 3.96 -5.19
C ILE A 65 -0.71 4.54 -3.95
N CYS A 66 0.16 3.77 -3.31
CA CYS A 66 0.74 4.16 -2.02
C CYS A 66 1.81 5.22 -2.15
N THR A 67 2.45 5.43 -3.31
CA THR A 67 3.41 6.54 -3.49
C THR A 67 2.74 7.84 -3.93
N GLY A 68 1.41 7.83 -3.98
CA GLY A 68 0.62 9.01 -4.25
C GLY A 68 0.44 9.30 -5.73
N MET A 69 0.93 8.47 -6.66
CA MET A 69 0.77 8.68 -8.10
C MET A 69 -0.69 8.50 -8.57
N ALA A 70 -1.49 7.80 -7.78
CA ALA A 70 -2.92 7.70 -7.99
C ALA A 70 -3.69 7.37 -6.70
N GLY A 71 -4.89 7.93 -6.55
CA GLY A 71 -5.68 7.80 -5.33
C GLY A 71 -6.87 6.88 -5.38
N GLN A 72 -7.39 6.58 -6.57
CA GLN A 72 -8.65 5.85 -6.75
C GLN A 72 -8.60 5.03 -8.04
N ASN A 73 -8.76 3.71 -7.96
CA ASN A 73 -8.71 2.86 -9.15
C ASN A 73 -9.78 1.78 -9.14
N LYS A 74 -9.70 0.83 -8.20
CA LYS A 74 -10.60 -0.33 -8.16
C LYS A 74 -12.02 0.00 -7.68
N PHE A 75 -12.17 0.95 -6.76
CA PHE A 75 -13.47 1.35 -6.20
C PHE A 75 -13.67 2.85 -6.40
N LYS A 76 -14.73 3.24 -7.12
CA LYS A 76 -14.97 4.64 -7.55
C LYS A 76 -15.70 5.49 -6.51
N GLU A 77 -16.20 4.87 -5.45
CA GLU A 77 -17.00 5.52 -4.42
C GLU A 77 -16.15 6.16 -3.32
N TRP A 78 -14.83 5.91 -3.31
CA TRP A 78 -13.91 6.45 -2.31
C TRP A 78 -12.48 6.48 -2.83
N SER A 79 -11.59 7.30 -2.25
CA SER A 79 -10.17 7.34 -2.60
C SER A 79 -9.24 7.23 -1.39
N THR A 80 -7.99 6.85 -1.62
CA THR A 80 -6.92 7.07 -0.65
C THR A 80 -6.60 8.57 -0.50
N TRP A 81 -5.67 8.91 0.40
CA TRP A 81 -5.16 10.28 0.58
C TRP A 81 -4.08 10.69 -0.43
N SER A 82 -3.93 9.95 -1.53
CA SER A 82 -3.02 10.33 -2.60
C SER A 82 -3.47 11.66 -3.25
N PRO A 83 -2.53 12.57 -3.56
CA PRO A 83 -2.85 13.87 -4.16
C PRO A 83 -3.29 13.80 -5.63
N PHE A 84 -2.96 12.71 -6.34
CA PHE A 84 -3.25 12.56 -7.76
C PHE A 84 -4.40 11.56 -7.97
N ARG A 85 -5.34 11.87 -8.86
CA ARG A 85 -6.44 10.98 -9.25
C ARG A 85 -6.30 10.58 -10.72
N PHE A 86 -6.97 9.51 -11.12
CA PHE A 86 -7.00 9.07 -12.52
C PHE A 86 -8.03 9.83 -13.37
N GLU A 87 -8.52 11.01 -12.95
CA GLU A 87 -9.53 11.76 -13.72
C GLU A 87 -9.08 12.04 -15.17
N ASP A 88 -7.77 12.24 -15.39
CA ASP A 88 -7.17 12.49 -16.71
C ASP A 88 -6.29 11.33 -17.23
N ARG A 89 -6.43 10.11 -16.68
CA ARG A 89 -5.52 8.99 -16.97
C ARG A 89 -6.24 7.65 -17.07
N ASP A 90 -5.66 6.72 -17.83
CA ASP A 90 -6.14 5.34 -17.88
C ASP A 90 -6.03 4.68 -16.48
N HIS A 91 -7.01 3.85 -16.12
CA HIS A 91 -6.97 3.07 -14.88
C HIS A 91 -5.77 2.11 -14.85
N LEU A 92 -5.31 1.71 -13.66
CA LEU A 92 -4.29 0.67 -13.56
C LEU A 92 -4.89 -0.63 -14.11
N PRO A 93 -4.24 -1.29 -15.09
CA PRO A 93 -4.68 -2.58 -15.55
C PRO A 93 -4.59 -3.59 -14.41
N LEU A 94 -5.62 -4.43 -14.25
CA LEU A 94 -5.67 -5.48 -13.22
C LEU A 94 -5.07 -6.80 -13.73
N ASP A 95 -3.92 -6.71 -14.40
CA ASP A 95 -3.23 -7.83 -15.04
C ASP A 95 -1.70 -7.66 -14.96
N GLU A 96 -0.97 -8.52 -15.67
CA GLU A 96 0.49 -8.55 -15.71
C GLU A 96 1.15 -7.33 -16.36
N THR A 97 0.40 -6.51 -17.10
CA THR A 97 0.92 -5.30 -17.75
C THR A 97 1.11 -4.12 -16.80
N VAL A 98 0.62 -4.23 -15.56
CA VAL A 98 0.70 -3.17 -14.54
C VAL A 98 2.11 -2.65 -14.32
N ASP A 99 3.13 -3.52 -14.36
CA ASP A 99 4.52 -3.10 -14.14
C ASP A 99 4.97 -2.10 -15.21
N LYS A 100 4.68 -2.40 -16.49
CA LYS A 100 4.99 -1.52 -17.60
C LYS A 100 4.14 -0.26 -17.56
N TYR A 101 2.87 -0.38 -17.18
CA TYR A 101 1.97 0.75 -17.01
C TYR A 101 2.53 1.75 -15.99
N VAL A 102 2.96 1.27 -14.81
CA VAL A 102 3.50 2.12 -13.75
C VAL A 102 4.82 2.76 -14.15
N GLN A 103 5.68 2.06 -14.88
CA GLN A 103 6.90 2.66 -15.46
C GLN A 103 6.57 3.82 -16.42
N ASN A 104 5.61 3.61 -17.33
CA ASN A 104 5.17 4.64 -18.26
C ASN A 104 4.50 5.81 -17.53
N MET A 105 3.75 5.53 -16.46
CA MET A 105 3.14 6.56 -15.61
C MET A 105 4.20 7.48 -14.98
N PHE A 106 5.36 6.95 -14.59
CA PHE A 106 6.47 7.75 -14.07
C PHE A 106 7.12 8.57 -15.19
N ALA A 107 7.35 7.98 -16.36
CA ALA A 107 7.89 8.69 -17.51
C ALA A 107 6.99 9.88 -17.93
N ARG A 108 5.67 9.65 -18.01
CA ARG A 108 4.68 10.71 -18.29
C ARG A 108 4.68 11.81 -17.23
N ALA A 109 4.77 11.46 -15.95
CA ALA A 109 4.85 12.44 -14.87
C ALA A 109 6.12 13.31 -14.96
N VAL A 110 7.26 12.72 -15.31
CA VAL A 110 8.51 13.45 -15.55
C VAL A 110 8.41 14.34 -16.78
N GLU A 111 7.83 13.83 -17.88
CA GLU A 111 7.60 14.60 -19.11
C GLU A 111 6.65 15.78 -18.90
N HIS A 112 5.57 15.58 -18.14
CA HIS A 112 4.61 16.64 -17.78
C HIS A 112 5.27 17.73 -16.94
N GLY A 113 6.17 17.36 -16.03
CA GLY A 113 6.82 18.31 -15.12
C GLY A 113 5.94 18.71 -13.93
N GLY A 114 6.34 19.79 -13.24
CA GLY A 114 5.60 20.33 -12.10
C GLY A 114 5.49 19.35 -10.92
N LYS A 115 4.35 19.36 -10.24
CA LYS A 115 4.11 18.56 -9.02
C LYS A 115 4.17 17.05 -9.27
N GLU A 116 3.88 16.59 -10.49
CA GLU A 116 3.95 15.17 -10.83
C GLU A 116 5.39 14.68 -10.94
N ALA A 117 6.24 15.44 -11.63
CA ALA A 117 7.68 15.17 -11.70
C ALA A 117 8.33 15.28 -10.31
N GLU A 118 7.94 16.28 -9.51
CA GLU A 118 8.35 16.39 -8.11
C GLU A 118 7.88 15.17 -7.30
N ASN A 119 6.70 14.62 -7.59
CA ASN A 119 6.25 13.38 -6.96
C ASN A 119 7.14 12.19 -7.30
N VAL A 120 7.56 12.04 -8.55
CA VAL A 120 8.53 10.99 -8.90
C VAL A 120 9.88 11.24 -8.24
N LEU A 121 10.39 12.48 -8.27
CA LEU A 121 11.69 12.85 -7.68
C LEU A 121 11.75 12.49 -6.19
N ARG A 122 10.81 12.99 -5.36
CA ARG A 122 10.92 12.68 -3.92
C ARG A 122 10.64 11.22 -3.61
N LEU A 123 9.92 10.47 -4.44
CA LEU A 123 9.78 9.02 -4.24
C LEU A 123 11.15 8.34 -4.35
N VAL A 124 11.93 8.73 -5.36
CA VAL A 124 13.28 8.22 -5.59
C VAL A 124 14.22 8.67 -4.47
N GLU A 125 14.26 9.96 -4.14
CA GLU A 125 15.07 10.48 -3.01
C GLU A 125 14.76 9.76 -1.71
N ASN A 126 13.47 9.54 -1.42
CA ASN A 126 12.99 8.85 -0.23
C ASN A 126 13.40 7.38 -0.14
N THR A 127 13.72 6.76 -1.28
CA THR A 127 14.25 5.39 -1.33
C THR A 127 15.74 5.39 -1.03
N TYR A 128 16.48 6.43 -1.43
CA TYR A 128 17.91 6.58 -1.16
C TYR A 128 18.22 7.01 0.27
N LEU A 129 17.53 8.03 0.80
CA LEU A 129 17.74 8.55 2.15
C LEU A 129 17.20 7.63 3.25
N GLY A 130 16.38 6.66 2.87
CA GLY A 130 15.63 5.84 3.81
C GLY A 130 14.43 6.58 4.39
N ARG A 131 13.52 5.83 5.03
CA ARG A 131 12.22 6.35 5.49
C ARG A 131 12.24 7.11 6.81
N ASN A 132 13.36 7.07 7.55
CA ASN A 132 13.47 7.61 8.92
C ASN A 132 14.18 8.96 9.00
N ASP A 133 15.12 9.25 8.10
CA ASP A 133 15.97 10.44 8.16
C ASP A 133 15.52 11.49 7.14
N LYS A 134 14.24 11.88 7.24
CA LYS A 134 13.60 12.79 6.28
C LYS A 134 13.25 14.13 6.93
N PRO A 135 13.46 15.24 6.22
CA PRO A 135 12.81 16.50 6.55
C PRO A 135 11.28 16.33 6.59
N ALA A 136 10.60 17.09 7.43
CA ALA A 136 9.15 16.98 7.61
C ALA A 136 8.39 17.29 6.31
N GLU A 137 8.93 18.19 5.50
CA GLU A 137 8.43 18.57 4.18
C GLU A 137 8.47 17.43 3.14
N ASP A 138 9.35 16.43 3.35
CA ASP A 138 9.48 15.26 2.47
C ASP A 138 8.69 14.04 2.99
N PHE A 139 7.96 14.22 4.09
CA PHE A 139 7.05 13.21 4.60
C PHE A 139 5.86 13.04 3.67
N ARG A 140 5.79 11.87 3.02
CA ARG A 140 4.63 11.49 2.20
C ARG A 140 3.77 10.48 2.91
N GLN A 141 2.50 10.85 3.07
CA GLN A 141 1.44 9.95 3.47
C GLN A 141 1.27 8.88 2.39
N THR A 142 1.85 7.70 2.60
CA THR A 142 1.49 6.53 1.81
C THR A 142 0.12 6.05 2.27
N CYS A 143 -0.73 5.52 1.38
CA CYS A 143 -2.05 5.06 1.84
C CYS A 143 -1.90 4.09 3.01
N GLY A 144 -1.14 2.99 2.85
CA GLY A 144 -0.88 2.04 3.94
C GLY A 144 -2.16 1.38 4.51
N PHE A 145 -3.31 1.49 3.85
CA PHE A 145 -4.61 1.07 4.41
C PHE A 145 -4.64 -0.41 4.74
N CYS A 146 -3.98 -1.23 3.93
CA CYS A 146 -3.87 -2.66 4.20
C CYS A 146 -3.09 -2.99 5.49
N GLN A 147 -2.24 -2.08 5.97
CA GLN A 147 -1.54 -2.20 7.24
C GLN A 147 -2.40 -1.72 8.41
N LEU A 148 -3.31 -0.77 8.16
CA LEU A 148 -4.18 -0.15 9.18
C LEU A 148 -5.50 -0.90 9.38
N VAL A 149 -5.98 -1.63 8.36
CA VAL A 149 -7.27 -2.33 8.40
C VAL A 149 -7.23 -3.60 9.26
N CYS A 150 -6.05 -4.15 9.51
CA CYS A 150 -5.91 -5.38 10.29
C CYS A 150 -5.94 -5.08 11.80
N GLY A 151 -6.28 -6.09 12.60
CA GLY A 151 -6.36 -5.99 14.05
C GLY A 151 -6.49 -7.36 14.70
N PRO A 152 -6.50 -7.46 16.03
CA PRO A 152 -6.59 -8.74 16.72
C PRO A 152 -7.98 -9.38 16.54
N THR A 153 -9.07 -8.61 16.67
CA THR A 153 -10.44 -9.13 16.53
C THR A 153 -11.13 -8.67 15.24
N MET A 154 -12.22 -9.35 14.87
CA MET A 154 -13.08 -8.88 13.77
C MET A 154 -13.80 -7.57 14.08
N LYS A 155 -14.03 -7.25 15.36
CA LYS A 155 -14.60 -5.96 15.76
C LYS A 155 -13.63 -4.84 15.42
N ASP A 156 -12.35 -5.01 15.76
CA ASP A 156 -11.31 -4.02 15.49
C ASP A 156 -11.12 -3.82 13.98
N LYS A 157 -11.06 -4.92 13.21
CA LYS A 157 -10.91 -4.86 11.75
C LYS A 157 -12.08 -4.13 11.07
N LYS A 158 -13.30 -4.38 11.53
CA LYS A 158 -14.50 -3.68 11.01
C LYS A 158 -14.47 -2.19 11.34
N GLU A 159 -14.04 -1.84 12.55
CA GLU A 159 -13.92 -0.45 12.95
C GLU A 159 -12.82 0.28 12.17
N SER A 160 -11.63 -0.32 12.04
CA SER A 160 -10.57 0.21 11.18
C SER A 160 -11.05 0.37 9.74
N TYR A 161 -11.74 -0.63 9.19
CA TYR A 161 -12.31 -0.53 7.84
C TYR A 161 -13.31 0.63 7.72
N ARG A 162 -14.24 0.77 8.68
CA ARG A 162 -15.20 1.89 8.70
C ARG A 162 -14.49 3.24 8.71
N LEU A 163 -13.49 3.41 9.57
CA LEU A 163 -12.70 4.64 9.66
C LEU A 163 -11.95 4.94 8.37
N LEU A 164 -11.31 3.93 7.76
CA LEU A 164 -10.60 4.08 6.49
C LEU A 164 -11.51 4.48 5.33
N MET A 165 -12.70 3.86 5.24
CA MET A 165 -13.66 4.18 4.18
C MET A 165 -14.28 5.57 4.34
N GLN A 166 -14.24 6.16 5.54
CA GLN A 166 -14.75 7.49 5.85
C GLN A 166 -13.66 8.57 5.90
N SER A 167 -12.37 8.19 5.82
CA SER A 167 -11.26 9.12 5.95
C SER A 167 -10.72 9.61 4.61
N GLY A 168 -10.97 8.87 3.53
CA GLY A 168 -10.65 9.28 2.16
C GLY A 168 -11.50 10.45 1.67
N CYS A 169 -11.22 10.95 0.47
CA CYS A 169 -12.23 11.78 -0.19
C CYS A 169 -13.35 10.86 -0.65
N VAL A 170 -14.55 11.16 -0.17
CA VAL A 170 -15.81 10.58 -0.61
C VAL A 170 -16.40 11.61 -1.56
N ASP A 171 -16.65 11.20 -2.81
CA ASP A 171 -17.43 12.02 -3.75
C ASP A 171 -18.93 11.93 -3.43
#